data_AF-A0A972DT38-F1
#
_entry.id   AF-A0A972DT38-F1
#
_cell.length_a   1.000
_cell.length_b   1.000
_cell.length_c   1.000
_cell.angle_alpha   90.00
_cell.angle_beta   90.00
_cell.angle_gamma   90.00
#
_symmetry.space_group_name_H-M   'P 1'
#
loop_
_entity.id
_entity.type
_entity.pdbx_description
1 polymer ?
#
loop_
_entity_poly.entity_id
_entity_poly.type
_entity_poly.pdbx_seq_one_letter_code
_entity_poly.pdbx_strand_id
1 'polypeptide(L)'
;MAEKQPNSVPKAKISLDEYLEEVARFCENEYGNTFRGRFQDMEGNSELAMLAAPTAAELAELRRAVAIMTAAEKHDADKLTDEQVERIAEDAKVDPANLAIFINGYSLMCKRVS
;
A
#
# COMPACT_ATOMS: atom_id res chain seq x y z
N MET A 1 9.15 42.91 -12.16
CA MET A 1 8.32 42.52 -11.00
C MET A 1 8.24 41.01 -11.03
N ALA A 2 8.89 40.33 -10.09
CA ALA A 2 8.89 38.87 -10.05
C ALA A 2 7.67 38.40 -9.26
N GLU A 3 6.72 37.78 -9.95
CA GLU A 3 5.60 37.09 -9.31
C GLU A 3 6.16 35.86 -8.58
N LYS A 4 6.13 35.91 -7.24
CA LYS A 4 6.41 34.75 -6.40
C LYS A 4 5.27 33.76 -6.60
N GLN A 5 5.58 32.62 -7.22
CA GLN A 5 4.69 31.45 -7.23
C GLN A 5 4.35 31.09 -5.77
N PRO A 6 3.09 30.77 -5.45
CA PRO A 6 2.68 30.49 -4.08
C PRO A 6 3.37 29.21 -3.61
N ASN A 7 3.89 29.25 -2.38
CA ASN A 7 4.41 28.10 -1.64
C ASN A 7 3.58 26.85 -1.95
N SER A 8 4.17 25.88 -2.64
CA SER A 8 3.63 24.53 -2.72
C SER A 8 3.62 23.97 -1.30
N VAL A 9 2.46 24.00 -0.64
CA VAL A 9 2.25 23.27 0.61
C VAL A 9 2.64 21.82 0.34
N PRO A 10 3.60 21.23 1.08
CA PRO A 10 3.93 19.83 0.94
C PRO A 10 2.64 19.04 1.09
N LYS A 11 2.26 18.26 0.06
CA LYS A 11 1.11 17.36 0.21
C LYS A 11 1.44 16.44 1.39
N ALA A 12 0.60 16.44 2.42
CA ALA A 12 0.80 15.58 3.56
C ALA A 12 0.83 14.11 3.09
N LYS A 13 1.80 13.35 3.59
CA LYS A 13 1.87 11.89 3.44
C LYS A 13 0.56 11.29 3.96
N ILE A 14 -0.15 10.52 3.12
CA ILE A 14 -1.30 9.72 3.54
C ILE A 14 -0.84 8.73 4.62
N SER A 15 -1.65 8.50 5.65
CA SER A 15 -1.34 7.49 6.68
C SER A 15 -1.51 6.06 6.13
N LEU A 16 -0.89 5.07 6.78
CA LEU A 16 -1.03 3.67 6.40
C LEU A 16 -2.50 3.20 6.49
N ASP A 17 -3.24 3.65 7.50
CA ASP A 17 -4.65 3.31 7.67
C ASP A 17 -5.52 3.95 6.56
N GLU A 18 -5.25 5.19 6.17
CA GLU A 18 -5.95 5.82 5.03
C GLU A 18 -5.61 5.11 3.72
N TYR A 19 -4.35 4.70 3.52
CA TYR A 19 -3.95 3.92 2.36
C TYR A 19 -4.64 2.56 2.30
N LEU A 20 -4.80 1.89 3.44
CA LEU A 20 -5.57 0.65 3.55
C LEU A 20 -7.03 0.85 3.10
N GLU A 21 -7.66 1.96 3.49
CA GLU A 21 -9.03 2.28 3.05
C GLU A 21 -9.10 2.64 1.56
N GLU A 22 -8.07 3.27 0.99
CA GLU A 22 -7.99 3.47 -0.46
C GLU A 22 -7.93 2.13 -1.20
N VAL A 23 -7.08 1.21 -0.75
CA VAL A 23 -6.96 -0.14 -1.31
C VAL A 23 -8.27 -0.93 -1.14
N ALA A 24 -8.95 -0.79 0.01
CA ALA A 24 -10.22 -1.45 0.28
C ALA A 24 -11.34 -1.07 -0.69
N ARG A 25 -11.35 0.15 -1.24
CA ARG A 25 -12.37 0.60 -2.23
C ARG A 25 -12.33 -0.19 -3.53
N PHE A 26 -11.22 -0.85 -3.80
CA PHE A 26 -11.05 -1.66 -5.00
C PHE A 26 -11.28 -3.15 -4.76
N CYS A 27 -11.59 -3.54 -3.53
CA CYS A 27 -11.96 -4.91 -3.20
C CYS A 27 -13.22 -5.32 -3.99
N GLU A 28 -13.11 -6.40 -4.75
CA GLU A 28 -14.21 -7.04 -5.50
C GLU A 28 -14.94 -6.15 -6.52
N ASN A 29 -14.38 -5.01 -6.92
CA ASN A 29 -15.01 -4.16 -7.93
C ASN A 29 -14.69 -4.65 -9.37
N GLU A 30 -15.61 -4.42 -10.31
CA GLU A 30 -15.48 -4.87 -11.71
C GLU A 30 -14.20 -4.34 -12.38
N TYR A 31 -13.77 -3.14 -12.01
CA TYR A 31 -12.52 -2.53 -12.47
C TYR A 31 -11.30 -3.32 -12.01
N GLY A 32 -11.25 -3.72 -10.74
CA GLY A 32 -10.16 -4.46 -10.12
C GLY A 32 -10.00 -5.88 -10.68
N ASN A 33 -11.12 -6.57 -10.91
CA ASN A 33 -11.13 -7.86 -11.59
C ASN A 33 -10.60 -7.75 -13.03
N THR A 34 -11.01 -6.70 -13.75
CA THR A 34 -10.53 -6.41 -15.10
C THR A 34 -9.05 -5.99 -15.11
N PHE A 35 -8.59 -5.28 -14.07
CA PHE A 35 -7.21 -4.83 -13.91
C PHE A 35 -6.28 -6.03 -13.68
N ARG A 36 -6.64 -6.96 -12.78
CA ARG A 36 -5.86 -8.21 -12.57
C ARG A 36 -5.68 -9.00 -13.86
N GLY A 37 -6.70 -9.10 -14.70
CA GLY A 37 -6.62 -9.81 -15.98
C GLY A 37 -5.74 -9.15 -17.04
N ARG A 38 -5.45 -7.85 -16.94
CA ARG A 38 -4.68 -7.08 -17.95
C ARG A 38 -3.19 -7.00 -17.69
N PHE A 39 -2.74 -7.20 -16.45
CA PHE A 39 -1.32 -7.08 -16.05
C PHE A 39 -0.58 -8.42 -15.95
N GLN A 40 -1.17 -9.49 -16.50
CA GLN A 40 -0.49 -10.77 -16.72
C GLN A 40 0.66 -10.70 -17.75
N ASP A 41 0.78 -9.60 -18.52
CA ASP A 41 1.80 -9.46 -19.56
C ASP A 41 3.10 -8.78 -19.05
N MET A 42 4.22 -9.38 -19.48
CA MET A 42 5.57 -9.34 -18.90
C MET A 42 6.41 -8.07 -19.20
N GLU A 43 5.99 -6.88 -18.75
CA GLU A 43 6.78 -5.64 -18.93
C GLU A 43 7.14 -4.89 -17.64
N GLY A 44 7.14 -5.56 -16.48
CA GLY A 44 7.74 -5.01 -15.25
C GLY A 44 6.98 -3.86 -14.57
N ASN A 45 5.79 -3.51 -15.08
CA ASN A 45 4.81 -2.66 -14.38
C ASN A 45 3.82 -3.47 -13.51
N SER A 46 4.01 -4.79 -13.43
CA SER A 46 3.08 -5.75 -12.82
C SER A 46 2.98 -5.67 -11.28
N GLU A 47 3.99 -5.10 -10.60
CA GLU A 47 3.97 -4.94 -9.13
C GLU A 47 2.92 -3.92 -8.67
N LEU A 48 2.65 -2.88 -9.48
CA LEU A 48 1.65 -1.85 -9.22
C LEU A 48 0.20 -2.37 -9.39
N ALA A 49 0.01 -3.50 -10.08
CA ALA A 49 -1.32 -3.99 -10.42
C ALA A 49 -1.92 -5.02 -9.48
N MET A 50 -1.10 -5.67 -8.66
CA MET A 50 -1.58 -6.54 -7.58
C MET A 50 -2.11 -5.73 -6.37
N LEU A 51 -1.59 -4.51 -6.20
CA LEU A 51 -1.93 -3.56 -5.14
C LEU A 51 -3.31 -2.90 -5.28
N ALA A 52 -3.90 -2.92 -6.48
CA ALA A 52 -5.02 -2.06 -6.80
C ALA A 52 -6.39 -2.71 -6.60
N ALA A 53 -6.51 -3.97 -6.19
CA ALA A 53 -7.80 -4.64 -6.02
C ALA A 53 -7.70 -5.95 -5.21
N PRO A 54 -7.50 -5.91 -3.89
CA PRO A 54 -7.42 -7.13 -3.08
C PRO A 54 -8.71 -7.94 -3.17
N THR A 55 -8.64 -9.26 -3.02
CA THR A 55 -9.81 -10.09 -2.70
C THR A 55 -10.27 -9.79 -1.28
N ALA A 56 -11.50 -10.18 -0.90
CA ALA A 56 -11.95 -10.03 0.47
C ALA A 56 -11.04 -10.75 1.48
N ALA A 57 -10.46 -11.90 1.10
CA ALA A 57 -9.54 -12.65 1.95
C ALA A 57 -8.20 -11.90 2.17
N GLU A 58 -7.60 -11.40 1.09
CA GLU A 58 -6.37 -10.60 1.14
C GLU A 58 -6.62 -9.29 1.92
N LEU A 59 -7.74 -8.61 1.69
CA LEU A 59 -8.07 -7.40 2.46
C LEU A 59 -8.23 -7.69 3.95
N ALA A 60 -8.84 -8.82 4.31
CA ALA A 60 -8.95 -9.25 5.70
C ALA A 60 -7.59 -9.55 6.34
N GLU A 61 -6.65 -10.10 5.58
CA GLU A 61 -5.25 -10.26 6.00
C GLU A 61 -4.60 -8.90 6.26
N LEU A 62 -4.65 -7.97 5.30
CA LEU A 62 -4.06 -6.64 5.43
C LEU A 62 -4.62 -5.87 6.63
N ARG A 63 -5.94 -5.95 6.87
CA ARG A 63 -6.58 -5.35 8.05
C ARG A 63 -6.04 -5.92 9.36
N ARG A 64 -5.79 -7.23 9.44
CA ARG A 64 -5.19 -7.86 10.64
C ARG A 64 -3.75 -7.40 10.84
N ALA A 65 -2.95 -7.40 9.78
CA ALA A 65 -1.56 -6.94 9.85
C ALA A 65 -1.48 -5.49 10.34
N VAL A 66 -2.23 -4.59 9.72
CA VAL A 66 -2.25 -3.17 10.12
C VAL A 66 -2.81 -3.00 11.54
N ALA A 67 -3.76 -3.82 11.99
CA ALA A 67 -4.31 -3.71 13.34
C ALA A 67 -3.30 -4.06 14.44
N ILE A 68 -2.36 -4.97 14.19
CA ILE A 68 -1.36 -5.38 15.19
C ILE A 68 -0.11 -4.49 15.18
N MET A 69 0.12 -3.72 14.11
CA MET A 69 1.27 -2.81 14.01
C MET A 69 1.22 -1.74 15.11
N THR A 70 2.39 -1.49 15.69
CA THR A 70 2.60 -0.39 16.63
C THR A 70 2.45 0.96 15.93
N ALA A 71 2.20 2.02 16.70
CA ALA A 71 2.13 3.37 16.15
C ALA A 71 3.41 3.79 15.41
N ALA A 72 4.58 3.33 15.88
CA ALA A 72 5.86 3.59 15.22
C ALA A 72 5.96 2.85 13.87
N GLU A 73 5.59 1.57 13.83
CA GLU A 73 5.59 0.79 12.59
C GLU A 73 4.61 1.37 11.55
N LYS A 74 3.44 1.87 11.97
CA LYS A 74 2.50 2.54 11.06
C LYS A 74 3.05 3.87 10.52
N HIS A 75 3.70 4.66 11.38
CA HIS A 75 4.24 5.96 11.02
C HIS A 75 5.37 5.83 9.99
N ASP A 76 6.29 4.89 10.22
CA ASP A 76 7.46 4.62 9.37
C ASP A 76 7.26 3.40 8.47
N ALA A 77 6.01 3.07 8.12
CA ALA A 77 5.68 1.90 7.31
C ALA A 77 6.40 1.88 5.94
N ASP A 78 6.72 3.05 5.38
CA ASP A 78 7.47 3.20 4.12
C ASP A 78 8.98 2.89 4.24
N LYS A 79 9.44 2.59 5.46
CA LYS A 79 10.84 2.30 5.78
C LYS A 79 11.01 0.95 6.47
N LEU A 80 9.94 0.16 6.58
CA LEU A 80 10.03 -1.18 7.14
C LEU A 80 10.99 -2.01 6.29
N THR A 81 11.88 -2.74 6.97
CA THR A 81 12.75 -3.71 6.30
C THR A 81 11.98 -4.99 6.00
N ASP A 82 12.52 -5.82 5.10
CA ASP A 82 11.93 -7.11 4.77
C ASP A 82 11.77 -7.99 6.02
N GLU A 83 12.74 -7.98 6.95
CA GLU A 83 12.66 -8.73 8.21
C GLU A 83 11.55 -8.20 9.13
N GLN A 84 11.30 -6.89 9.13
CA GLN A 84 10.21 -6.30 9.91
C GLN A 84 8.86 -6.67 9.31
N VAL A 85 8.74 -6.67 7.98
CA VAL A 85 7.53 -7.09 7.27
C VAL A 85 7.25 -8.57 7.54
N GLU A 86 8.25 -9.44 7.44
CA GLU A 86 8.12 -10.87 7.75
C GLU A 86 7.65 -11.11 9.18
N ARG A 87 8.24 -10.42 10.16
CA ARG A 87 7.82 -10.52 11.56
C ARG A 87 6.38 -10.08 11.77
N ILE A 88 5.95 -8.95 11.19
CA ILE A 88 4.57 -8.49 11.29
C ILE A 88 3.62 -9.50 10.63
N ALA A 89 4.01 -10.08 9.50
CA ALA A 89 3.20 -11.08 8.81
C ALA A 89 3.00 -12.34 9.66
N GLU A 90 4.07 -12.82 10.31
CA GLU A 90 4.04 -13.95 11.23
C GLU A 90 3.13 -13.65 12.44
N ASP A 91 3.33 -12.50 13.09
CA ASP A 91 2.53 -12.08 14.25
C ASP A 91 1.04 -11.94 13.89
N ALA A 92 0.73 -11.45 12.68
CA ALA A 92 -0.63 -11.27 12.19
C ALA A 92 -1.27 -12.54 11.61
N LYS A 93 -0.48 -13.61 11.43
CA LYS A 93 -0.87 -14.84 10.73
C LYS A 93 -1.45 -14.55 9.35
N VAL A 94 -0.69 -13.84 8.54
CA VAL A 94 -1.03 -13.48 7.16
C VAL A 94 0.08 -13.93 6.22
N ASP A 95 -0.21 -13.92 4.91
CA ASP A 95 0.81 -14.20 3.92
C ASP A 95 1.84 -13.05 3.88
N PRO A 96 3.14 -13.33 4.03
CA PRO A 96 4.18 -12.30 4.02
C PRO A 96 4.33 -11.61 2.67
N ALA A 97 4.06 -12.28 1.56
CA ALA A 97 4.09 -11.68 0.23
C ALA A 97 2.95 -10.66 0.06
N ASN A 98 1.75 -10.97 0.57
CA ASN A 98 0.62 -10.03 0.56
C ASN A 98 0.94 -8.75 1.34
N LEU A 99 1.54 -8.89 2.52
CA LEU A 99 1.94 -7.74 3.33
C LEU A 99 3.08 -6.94 2.69
N ALA A 100 4.12 -7.61 2.18
CA ALA A 100 5.24 -6.95 1.51
C ALA A 100 4.79 -6.13 0.30
N ILE A 101 3.90 -6.68 -0.52
CA ILE A 101 3.33 -5.99 -1.66
C ILE A 101 2.55 -4.75 -1.21
N PHE A 102 1.72 -4.87 -0.18
CA PHE A 102 0.98 -3.74 0.39
C PHE A 102 1.92 -2.61 0.89
N ILE A 103 2.94 -2.95 1.67
CA ILE A 103 3.91 -2.00 2.22
C ILE A 103 4.76 -1.33 1.12
N ASN A 104 5.14 -2.09 0.09
CA ASN A 104 5.85 -1.54 -1.07
C ASN A 104 4.99 -0.55 -1.85
N GLY A 105 3.70 -0.84 -2.03
CA GLY A 105 2.74 0.09 -2.63
C GLY A 105 2.59 1.39 -1.84
N TYR A 106 2.49 1.29 -0.52
CA TYR A 106 2.47 2.44 0.37
C TYR A 106 3.75 3.28 0.23
N SER A 107 4.91 2.63 0.21
CA SER A 107 6.22 3.28 0.03
C SER A 107 6.30 4.07 -1.27
N LEU A 108 5.80 3.51 -2.38
CA LEU A 108 5.74 4.18 -3.67
C LEU A 108 4.80 5.40 -3.65
N MET A 109 3.65 5.28 -2.98
CA MET A 109 2.71 6.40 -2.81
C MET A 109 3.33 7.54 -2.00
N CYS A 110 4.06 7.23 -0.92
CA CYS A 110 4.75 8.22 -0.09
C CYS A 110 5.84 8.96 -0.88
N LYS A 111 6.64 8.23 -1.67
CA LYS A 111 7.70 8.80 -2.53
C LYS A 111 7.16 9.70 -3.64
N ARG A 112 5.99 9.40 -4.20
CA ARG A 112 5.34 10.22 -5.24
C ARG A 112 4.85 11.58 -4.73
N VAL A 113 4.65 11.68 -3.42
CA VAL A 113 4.13 12.88 -2.74
C VAL A 113 5.26 13.71 -2.09
N SER A 114 6.48 13.16 -2.05
CA SER A 114 7.68 13.80 -1.45
C SER A 114 8.39 14.75 -2.41
#